data_AF-A0A7X5WW79-F1
#
_entry.id   AF-A0A7X5WW79-F1
#
_cell.length_a   1.000
_cell.length_b   1.000
_cell.length_c   1.000
_cell.angle_alpha   90.00
_cell.angle_beta   90.00
_cell.angle_gamma   90.00
#
_symmetry.space_group_name_H-M   'P 1'
#
loop_
_entity.id
_entity.type
_entity.pdbx_description
1 polymer ?
#
loop_
_entity_poly.entity_id
_entity_poly.type
_entity_poly.pdbx_seq_one_letter_code
_entity_poly.pdbx_strand_id
1 'polypeptide(L)' 'MIHNGGPPEPYGRLADTLSFGTLFISNPDLVHRLRLGAPLAEADETTFCRGDHRGYTDYPRLGEVLS' A
#
# COMPACT_ATOMS: atom_id res chain seq x y z
N MET A 1 -7.37 -47.89 -2.97
CA MET A 1 -7.59 -46.59 -2.28
C MET A 1 -6.87 -45.53 -3.09
N ILE A 2 -7.57 -44.90 -4.04
CA ILE A 2 -7.02 -43.84 -4.90
C ILE A 2 -7.38 -42.51 -4.26
N HIS A 3 -6.39 -41.68 -3.92
CA HIS A 3 -6.62 -40.30 -3.49
C HIS A 3 -7.04 -39.47 -4.71
N ASN A 4 -8.32 -39.11 -4.79
CA ASN A 4 -8.84 -38.21 -5.83
C ASN A 4 -8.29 -36.79 -5.60
N GLY A 5 -7.31 -36.40 -6.41
CA GLY A 5 -6.83 -35.03 -6.56
C GLY A 5 -7.82 -34.19 -7.36
N GLY A 6 -8.88 -33.70 -6.70
CA GLY A 6 -9.63 -32.56 -7.21
C GLY A 6 -8.79 -31.28 -7.15
N PRO A 7 -8.97 -30.32 -8.07
CA PRO A 7 -8.31 -29.02 -7.95
C PRO A 7 -8.70 -28.37 -6.62
N PRO A 8 -7.81 -27.63 -5.94
CA PRO A 8 -8.19 -26.88 -4.74
C PRO A 8 -9.31 -25.92 -5.12
N GLU A 9 -10.44 -26.00 -4.41
CA GLU A 9 -11.54 -25.04 -4.52
C GLU A 9 -10.97 -23.61 -4.45
N PRO A 10 -11.40 -22.68 -5.32
CA PRO A 10 -10.85 -21.33 -5.32
C PRO A 10 -11.06 -20.74 -3.92
N TYR A 11 -9.98 -20.23 -3.32
CA TYR A 11 -10.09 -19.44 -2.10
C TYR A 11 -11.12 -18.34 -2.39
N GLY A 12 -12.29 -18.44 -1.76
CA GLY A 12 -13.39 -17.50 -1.96
C GLY A 12 -12.93 -16.07 -1.69
N ARG A 13 -13.71 -15.09 -2.15
CA ARG A 13 -13.46 -13.66 -1.92
C ARG A 13 -13.19 -13.42 -0.42
N LEU A 14 -11.91 -13.21 -0.06
CA LEU A 14 -11.47 -13.12 1.34
C LEU A 14 -11.81 -11.77 1.97
N ALA A 15 -11.97 -10.73 1.15
CA ALA A 15 -12.36 -9.39 1.58
C ALA A 15 -13.01 -8.61 0.43
N ASP A 16 -13.90 -7.69 0.78
CA ASP A 16 -14.49 -6.73 -0.16
C ASP A 16 -13.69 -5.42 -0.23
N THR A 17 -12.95 -5.09 0.84
CA THR A 17 -12.22 -3.83 0.98
C THR A 17 -11.00 -4.03 1.89
N LEU A 18 -9.95 -3.25 1.63
CA LEU A 18 -8.73 -3.21 2.43
C LEU A 18 -8.50 -1.76 2.90
N SER A 19 -8.06 -1.61 4.15
CA SER A 19 -7.65 -0.31 4.70
C SER A 19 -6.13 -0.29 4.85
N PHE A 20 -5.50 0.83 4.47
CA PHE A 20 -4.05 1.02 4.57
C PHE A 20 -3.77 2.19 5.52
N GLY A 21 -2.92 1.96 6.52
CA GLY A 21 -2.46 2.98 7.46
C GLY A 21 -1.13 3.59 7.02
N THR A 22 -0.02 2.98 7.45
CA THR A 22 1.35 3.44 7.18
C THR A 22 1.63 3.77 5.71
N LEU A 23 1.15 2.94 4.78
CA LEU A 23 1.36 3.20 3.34
C LEU A 23 0.68 4.49 2.86
N PHE A 24 -0.48 4.86 3.43
CA PHE A 24 -1.15 6.09 3.06
C PHE A 24 -0.53 7.33 3.71
N ILE A 25 0.20 7.17 4.83
CA ILE A 25 0.99 8.25 5.42
C ILE A 25 2.11 8.65 4.46
N SER A 26 2.89 7.69 3.97
CA SER A 26 4.06 7.98 3.12
C SER A 26 3.76 8.14 1.63
N ASN A 27 2.57 7.75 1.17
CA ASN A 27 2.19 7.80 -0.24
C ASN A 27 0.84 8.53 -0.40
N PRO A 28 0.82 9.86 -0.55
CA PRO A 28 -0.43 10.61 -0.73
C PRO A 28 -1.20 10.20 -2.00
N ASP A 29 -0.51 9.56 -2.95
CA ASP A 29 -1.03 9.02 -4.21
C ASP A 29 -1.02 7.48 -4.26
N LEU A 30 -1.11 6.80 -3.10
CA LEU A 30 -1.04 5.33 -2.97
C LEU A 30 -1.91 4.58 -4.00
N VAL A 31 -3.15 5.03 -4.22
CA VAL A 31 -4.06 4.40 -5.19
C VAL A 31 -3.48 4.41 -6.59
N HIS A 32 -2.84 5.51 -7.00
CA HIS A 32 -2.23 5.62 -8.31
C HIS A 32 -1.00 4.71 -8.43
N ARG A 33 -0.15 4.67 -7.40
CA ARG A 33 1.03 3.80 -7.37
C ARG A 33 0.64 2.34 -7.47
N LEU A 34 -0.37 1.90 -6.70
CA LEU A 34 -0.88 0.52 -6.76
C LEU A 34 -1.46 0.17 -8.14
N ARG A 35 -2.18 1.10 -8.79
CA ARG A 35 -2.71 0.89 -10.15
C ARG A 35 -1.60 0.73 -11.20
N LEU A 36 -0.47 1.41 -11.03
CA LEU A 36 0.65 1.36 -11.96
C LEU A 36 1.71 0.31 -11.61
N GLY A 37 1.64 -0.30 -10.42
CA GLY A 37 2.75 -1.10 -9.89
C GLY A 37 4.02 -0.26 -9.65
N ALA A 38 3.87 1.03 -9.36
CA ALA A 38 4.99 1.94 -9.17
C ALA A 38 5.63 1.77 -7.78
N PRO A 39 6.90 2.19 -7.60
CA PRO A 39 7.57 2.16 -6.30
C PRO A 39 6.79 2.92 -5.23
N LEU A 40 6.78 2.39 -4.01
CA LEU A 40 6.19 3.03 -2.83
C LEU A 40 7.29 3.77 -2.06
N ALA A 41 6.95 4.93 -1.49
CA ALA A 41 7.80 5.62 -0.55
C ALA A 41 7.74 4.92 0.81
N GLU A 42 8.92 4.73 1.42
CA GLU A 42 9.06 4.26 2.79
C GLU A 42 8.58 5.33 3.77
N ALA A 43 7.91 4.90 4.84
CA ALA A 43 7.50 5.82 5.89
C ALA A 43 8.65 6.04 6.88
N ASP A 44 8.83 7.28 7.33
CA ASP A 44 9.68 7.60 8.46
C ASP A 44 8.85 7.63 9.75
N GLU A 45 8.83 6.53 10.49
CA GLU A 45 8.06 6.41 11.73
C GLU A 45 8.50 7.41 12.82
N THR A 46 9.73 7.94 12.74
CA THR A 46 10.23 8.93 13.72
C THR A 46 9.55 10.29 13.61
N THR A 47 8.81 10.50 12.52
CA THR A 47 8.02 11.70 12.24
C THR A 47 6.56 11.58 12.67
N PHE A 48 6.10 10.38 13.02
CA PHE A 48 4.70 10.17 13.37
C PHE A 48 4.32 10.96 14.62
N CYS A 49 3.17 11.63 14.55
CA CYS A 49 2.59 12.37 15.67
C CYS A 49 3.51 13.45 16.28
N ARG A 50 4.45 14.02 15.50
CA ARG A 50 5.32 15.12 15.96
C ARG A 50 4.65 16.49 16.01
N GLY A 51 3.56 16.68 15.26
CA GLY A 51 2.80 17.93 15.24
C GLY A 51 3.36 19.04 14.35
N ASP A 52 4.36 18.74 13.51
CA ASP A 52 4.85 19.64 12.46
C ASP A 52 4.57 19.06 11.05
N HIS A 53 5.04 19.74 9.99
CA HIS A 53 4.75 19.36 8.61
C HIS A 53 5.56 18.15 8.11
N ARG A 54 6.65 17.80 8.80
CA ARG A 54 7.60 16.78 8.35
C ARG A 54 7.01 15.40 8.56
N GLY A 55 7.03 14.58 7.52
CA GLY A 55 6.35 13.29 7.50
C GLY A 55 4.83 13.40 7.60
N TYR A 56 4.25 14.56 7.27
CA TYR A 56 2.80 14.78 7.28
C TYR A 56 2.29 15.25 5.91
N THR A 57 2.79 16.37 5.40
CA THR A 57 2.35 16.97 4.12
C THR A 57 3.42 16.97 3.03
N ASP A 58 4.63 16.51 3.36
CA ASP A 58 5.84 16.68 2.54
C ASP A 58 6.31 15.38 1.86
N TYR A 59 5.57 14.28 1.97
CA TYR A 59 5.82 13.09 1.17
C TYR A 59 5.57 13.37 -0.32
N PRO A 60 6.53 13.07 -1.21
CA PRO A 60 6.42 13.39 -2.63
C PRO A 60 5.43 12.45 -3.34
N ARG A 61 4.69 12.99 -4.29
CA ARG A 61 3.89 12.23 -5.26
C ARG A 61 4.79 11.59 -6.31
N LEU A 62 4.33 10.53 -6.96
CA LEU A 62 5.09 9.82 -7.99
C LEU A 62 5.61 10.77 -9.10
N GLY A 63 4.80 11.74 -9.52
CA GLY A 63 5.19 12.73 -10.54
C GLY A 63 6.28 13.72 -10.11
N GLU A 64 6.50 13.90 -8.81
CA GLU A 64 7.53 14.78 -8.25
C GLU A 64 8.86 14.03 -8.03
N VAL A 65 8.84 12.69 -8.03
CA VAL A 65 10.04 11.84 -7.88
C VAL A 65 10.73 11.57 -9.22
N LEU A 66 10.01 11.67 -10.33
CA LEU A 66 10.49 11.33 -11.69
C LEU A 66 10.97 12.54 -12.52
N SER A 67 10.95 13.74 -11.94
CA SER A 67 11.40 15.01 -12.53
C SER A 67 12.83 15.34 -12.13
#